data_AF-A0A0A0DI16-F1
#
_entry.id   AF-A0A0A0DI16-F1
#
_cell.length_a   1.000
_cell.length_b   1.000
_cell.length_c   1.000
_cell.angle_alpha   90.00
_cell.angle_beta   90.00
_cell.angle_gamma   90.00
#
_symmetry.space_group_name_H-M   'P 1'
#
loop_
_entity.id
_entity.type
_entity.pdbx_description
1 polymer ?
#
loop_
_entity_poly.entity_id
_entity_poly.type
_entity_poly.pdbx_seq_one_letter_code
_entity_poly.pdbx_strand_id
1 'polypeptide(L)'
;MVAKDVETKDVFKVQADYNHSIQTNQINRVEEFYTVMGNGDKSNGKLMVKTLIENNTIGGNFIKYGFDLNIFIGNPNDKEEGWKQDFHDYLDRGDEKNVGT
;
A
#
# COMPACT_ATOMS: atom_id res chain seq x y z
N MET A 1 -39.06 -3.13 -1.73
CA MET A 1 -37.93 -2.27 -1.30
C MET A 1 -37.17 -1.88 -2.55
N VAL A 2 -37.13 -0.59 -2.89
CA VAL A 2 -36.35 -0.09 -4.02
C VAL A 2 -34.89 -0.19 -3.59
N ALA A 3 -34.14 -1.14 -4.14
CA ALA A 3 -32.69 -1.12 -4.02
C ALA A 3 -32.22 0.17 -4.68
N LYS A 4 -31.69 1.09 -3.86
CA LYS A 4 -31.05 2.33 -4.31
C LYS A 4 -30.18 2.01 -5.53
N ASP A 5 -30.37 2.79 -6.59
CA ASP A 5 -29.55 2.78 -7.80
C ASP A 5 -28.06 2.85 -7.43
N VAL A 6 -27.43 1.69 -7.33
CA VAL A 6 -25.98 1.59 -7.46
C VAL A 6 -25.77 1.49 -8.96
N GLU A 7 -25.42 2.59 -9.60
CA GLU A 7 -24.80 2.55 -10.91
C GLU A 7 -23.58 1.63 -10.78
N THR A 8 -23.73 0.37 -11.22
CA THR A 8 -22.61 -0.55 -11.38
C THR A 8 -21.76 -0.01 -12.52
N LYS A 9 -20.94 1.00 -12.23
CA LYS A 9 -19.88 1.44 -13.14
C LYS A 9 -19.05 0.21 -13.48
N ASP A 10 -18.90 -0.03 -14.77
CA ASP A 10 -18.10 -1.13 -15.29
C ASP A 10 -16.72 -1.13 -14.62
N VAL A 11 -16.37 -2.23 -13.96
CA VAL A 11 -15.12 -2.36 -13.19
C VAL A 11 -13.89 -2.05 -14.05
N PHE A 12 -13.96 -2.32 -15.36
CA PHE A 12 -12.89 -1.99 -16.29
C PHE A 12 -12.72 -0.48 -16.47
N LYS A 13 -13.81 0.28 -16.45
CA LYS A 13 -13.77 1.76 -16.51
C LYS A 13 -13.25 2.34 -15.21
N VAL A 14 -13.71 1.85 -14.06
CA VAL A 14 -13.26 2.33 -12.75
C VAL A 14 -11.75 2.15 -12.59
N GLN A 15 -11.21 0.98 -12.95
CA GLN A 15 -9.78 0.73 -12.85
C GLN A 15 -8.97 1.59 -13.85
N ALA A 16 -9.47 1.74 -15.08
CA ALA A 16 -8.82 2.56 -16.10
C ALA A 16 -8.75 4.04 -15.68
N ASP A 17 -9.86 4.58 -15.17
CA ASP A 17 -9.94 5.97 -14.68
C ASP A 17 -8.99 6.19 -13.51
N TYR A 18 -8.99 5.29 -12.52
CA TYR A 18 -8.08 5.36 -11.37
C TYR A 18 -6.60 5.32 -11.79
N ASN A 19 -6.23 4.41 -12.69
CA ASN A 19 -4.88 4.33 -13.21
C ASN A 19 -4.48 5.62 -13.97
N HIS A 20 -5.40 6.20 -14.73
CA HIS A 20 -5.17 7.46 -15.42
C HIS A 20 -4.97 8.62 -14.42
N SER A 21 -5.79 8.69 -13.36
CA SER A 21 -5.63 9.68 -12.28
C SER A 21 -4.30 9.53 -11.54
N ILE A 22 -3.73 8.34 -11.45
CA ILE A 22 -2.39 8.12 -10.91
C ILE A 22 -1.31 8.59 -11.88
N GLN A 23 -1.41 8.23 -13.15
CA GLN A 23 -0.46 8.67 -14.18
C GLN A 23 -0.39 10.19 -14.31
N THR A 24 -1.53 10.85 -14.12
CA THR A 24 -1.65 12.31 -14.16
C THR A 24 -1.45 12.98 -12.79
N ASN A 25 -1.09 12.22 -11.74
CA ASN A 25 -0.92 12.70 -10.36
C ASN A 25 -2.16 13.38 -9.74
N GLN A 26 -3.35 13.19 -10.31
CA GLN A 26 -4.61 13.62 -9.69
C GLN A 26 -4.91 12.87 -8.40
N ILE A 27 -4.48 11.61 -8.31
CA ILE A 27 -4.51 10.80 -7.11
C ILE A 27 -3.08 10.40 -6.79
N ASN A 28 -2.54 10.80 -5.63
CA ASN A 28 -1.29 10.26 -5.12
C ASN A 28 -1.57 8.94 -4.37
N ARG A 29 -1.04 7.82 -4.89
CA ARG A 29 -1.30 6.47 -4.37
C ARG A 29 -0.69 6.27 -2.97
N VAL A 30 0.45 6.87 -2.69
CA VAL A 30 1.09 6.76 -1.36
C VAL A 30 0.32 7.58 -0.33
N GLU A 31 -0.17 8.76 -0.70
CA GLU A 31 -1.06 9.55 0.15
C GLU A 31 -2.37 8.82 0.45
N GLU A 32 -3.01 8.26 -0.57
CA GLU A 32 -4.23 7.45 -0.41
C GLU A 32 -3.96 6.23 0.48
N PHE A 33 -2.86 5.51 0.26
CA PHE A 33 -2.45 4.37 1.08
C PHE A 33 -2.32 4.75 2.56
N TYR A 34 -1.58 5.81 2.88
CA TYR A 34 -1.47 6.27 4.27
C TYR A 34 -2.80 6.76 4.84
N THR A 35 -3.62 7.44 4.05
CA THR A 35 -4.92 7.92 4.50
C THR A 35 -5.83 6.76 4.87
N VAL A 36 -5.88 5.70 4.06
CA VAL A 36 -6.63 4.46 4.37
C VAL A 36 -6.09 3.80 5.64
N MET A 37 -4.77 3.64 5.75
CA MET A 37 -4.13 3.03 6.93
C MET A 37 -4.33 3.83 8.21
N GLY A 38 -4.52 5.15 8.10
CA GLY A 38 -4.70 6.07 9.22
C GLY A 38 -6.15 6.46 9.50
N ASN A 39 -7.14 5.76 8.94
CA ASN A 39 -8.57 6.07 9.08
C ASN A 39 -8.91 7.53 8.70
N GLY A 40 -8.34 8.01 7.59
CA GLY A 40 -8.54 9.37 7.06
C GLY A 40 -7.41 10.35 7.39
N ASP A 41 -6.43 9.97 8.22
CA ASP A 41 -5.30 10.82 8.59
C ASP A 41 -3.96 10.25 8.09
N LYS A 42 -3.28 10.97 7.20
CA LYS A 42 -2.00 10.56 6.62
C LYS A 42 -0.90 10.34 7.67
N SER A 43 -0.84 11.16 8.72
CA SER A 43 0.19 11.08 9.76
C SER A 43 -0.02 9.84 10.63
N ASN A 44 -1.27 9.55 11.00
CA ASN A 44 -1.63 8.30 11.67
C ASN A 44 -1.31 7.10 10.79
N GLY A 45 -1.55 7.21 9.48
CA GLY A 45 -1.19 6.20 8.49
C GLY A 45 0.30 5.89 8.47
N LYS A 46 1.14 6.92 8.41
CA LYS A 46 2.61 6.77 8.48
C LYS A 46 3.04 6.06 9.75
N LEU A 47 2.46 6.43 10.90
CA LEU A 47 2.76 5.78 12.18
C LEU A 47 2.33 4.30 12.17
N MET A 48 1.12 4.00 11.70
CA MET A 48 0.59 2.63 11.63
C MET A 48 1.44 1.74 10.73
N VAL A 49 1.79 2.20 9.53
CA VAL A 49 2.65 1.47 8.59
C VAL A 49 4.02 1.20 9.19
N LYS A 50 4.63 2.21 9.84
CA LYS A 50 5.89 2.04 10.56
C LYS A 50 5.76 0.97 11.66
N THR A 51 4.72 1.03 12.49
CA THR A 51 4.47 0.03 13.54
C THR A 51 4.31 -1.37 12.97
N LEU A 52 3.58 -1.54 11.87
CA LEU A 52 3.39 -2.84 11.23
C LEU A 52 4.72 -3.44 10.78
N ILE A 53 5.57 -2.65 10.12
CA ILE A 53 6.84 -3.11 9.55
C ILE A 53 7.90 -3.34 10.64
N GLU A 54 7.96 -2.49 11.65
CA GLU A 54 8.97 -2.61 12.70
C GLU A 54 8.69 -3.77 13.67
N ASN A 55 7.42 -4.17 13.83
CA ASN A 55 7.01 -5.24 14.72
C ASN A 55 6.78 -6.58 13.99
N ASN A 56 6.68 -7.66 14.75
CA ASN A 56 6.40 -9.02 14.26
C ASN A 56 4.90 -9.21 13.96
N THR A 57 4.36 -8.37 13.07
CA THR A 57 2.98 -8.47 12.60
C THR A 57 2.92 -9.28 11.31
N ILE A 58 1.78 -9.90 11.02
CA ILE A 58 1.60 -10.63 9.74
C ILE A 58 1.88 -9.71 8.55
N GLY A 59 1.40 -8.46 8.59
CA GLY A 59 1.65 -7.47 7.54
C GLY A 59 3.13 -7.08 7.44
N GLY A 60 3.80 -6.85 8.57
CA GLY A 60 5.23 -6.53 8.61
C GLY A 60 6.10 -7.67 8.11
N ASN A 61 5.79 -8.90 8.49
CA ASN A 61 6.51 -10.08 8.02
C ASN A 61 6.24 -10.33 6.54
N PHE A 62 5.03 -10.07 6.04
CA PHE A 62 4.75 -10.14 4.61
C PHE A 62 5.56 -9.10 3.83
N ILE A 63 5.74 -7.88 4.34
CA ILE A 63 6.58 -6.87 3.67
C ILE A 63 8.07 -7.27 3.67
N LYS A 64 8.56 -7.86 4.77
CA LYS A 64 9.96 -8.30 4.90
C LYS A 64 10.27 -9.56 4.09
N TYR A 65 9.36 -10.53 4.08
CA TYR A 65 9.61 -11.90 3.61
C TYR A 65 8.75 -12.30 2.41
N GLY A 66 7.80 -11.46 1.99
CA GLY A 66 6.78 -11.76 0.98
C GLY A 66 5.92 -12.98 1.32
N PHE A 67 5.41 -13.65 0.29
CA PHE A 67 4.61 -14.88 0.43
C PHE A 67 5.52 -16.12 0.44
N ASP A 68 6.46 -16.20 1.38
CA ASP A 68 7.28 -17.38 1.62
C ASP A 68 6.85 -18.03 2.93
N LEU A 69 6.56 -19.33 3.00
CA LEU A 69 6.16 -20.04 4.23
C LEU A 69 7.05 -19.75 5.45
N ASN A 70 8.28 -19.27 5.26
CA ASN A 70 9.13 -18.68 6.29
C ASN A 70 8.49 -17.53 7.12
N ILE A 71 7.40 -16.87 6.64
CA ILE A 71 6.60 -15.90 7.44
C ILE A 71 6.15 -16.47 8.79
N PHE A 72 5.97 -17.80 8.87
CA PHE A 72 5.48 -18.51 10.05
C PHE A 72 6.57 -19.15 10.91
N ILE A 73 7.79 -19.26 10.39
CA ILE A 73 8.87 -20.07 10.99
C ILE A 73 10.10 -19.21 11.36
N GLY A 74 10.14 -17.94 10.92
CA GLY A 74 11.10 -16.94 11.40
C GLY A 74 12.55 -17.26 11.09
N ASN A 75 12.83 -17.81 9.91
CA ASN A 75 14.20 -18.15 9.48
C ASN A 75 14.62 -17.22 8.33
N PRO A 76 15.23 -16.06 8.62
CA PRO A 76 15.45 -15.03 7.63
C PRO A 76 16.72 -15.26 6.82
N ASN A 77 16.65 -15.12 5.49
CA ASN A 77 17.79 -15.07 4.58
C ASN A 77 18.14 -13.63 4.18
N ASP A 78 19.41 -13.33 3.91
CA ASP A 78 19.95 -11.99 3.60
C ASP A 78 19.28 -11.24 2.41
N LYS A 79 18.51 -11.93 1.56
CA LYS A 79 17.73 -11.29 0.48
C LYS A 79 16.51 -10.50 0.98
N GLU A 80 16.11 -10.71 2.23
CA GLU A 80 14.86 -10.21 2.83
C GLU A 80 14.98 -8.77 3.37
N GLU A 81 16.19 -8.30 3.66
CA GLU A 81 16.41 -6.91 4.08
C GLU A 81 16.17 -5.92 2.91
N GLY A 82 16.39 -6.38 1.68
CA GLY A 82 16.16 -5.60 0.46
C GLY A 82 14.69 -5.22 0.24
N TRP A 83 13.74 -6.13 0.50
CA TRP A 83 12.31 -5.86 0.21
C TRP A 83 11.70 -4.84 1.15
N LYS A 84 12.13 -4.87 2.42
CA LYS A 84 11.77 -3.84 3.38
C LYS A 84 12.31 -2.48 2.92
N GLN A 85 13.57 -2.42 2.47
CA GLN A 85 14.18 -1.18 1.99
C GLN A 85 13.49 -0.68 0.72
N ASP A 86 13.26 -1.54 -0.27
CA ASP A 86 12.54 -1.20 -1.51
C ASP A 86 11.14 -0.66 -1.24
N PHE A 87 10.44 -1.22 -0.26
CA PHE A 87 9.14 -0.74 0.18
C PHE A 87 9.22 0.66 0.80
N HIS A 88 10.17 0.91 1.69
CA HIS A 88 10.40 2.25 2.24
C HIS A 88 10.79 3.25 1.16
N ASP A 89 11.70 2.89 0.25
CA ASP A 89 12.14 3.73 -0.85
C ASP A 89 11.01 4.05 -1.84
N TYR A 90 10.08 3.12 -2.05
CA TYR A 90 8.87 3.38 -2.83
C TYR A 90 7.96 4.41 -2.14
N LEU A 91 7.71 4.24 -0.83
CA LEU A 91 6.88 5.15 -0.06
C LEU A 91 7.49 6.57 0.01
N ASP A 92 8.79 6.68 0.20
CA ASP A 92 9.49 7.97 0.28
C ASP A 92 9.48 8.69 -1.07
N ARG A 93 9.79 7.99 -2.17
CA ARG A 93 9.71 8.57 -3.52
C ARG A 93 8.29 8.96 -3.91
N GLY A 94 7.30 8.27 -3.35
CA GLY A 94 5.88 8.49 -3.62
C GLY A 94 5.21 9.55 -2.75
N ASP A 95 5.87 10.06 -1.68
CA ASP A 95 5.20 10.88 -0.65
C ASP A 95 4.60 12.19 -1.19
N GLU A 96 5.25 12.78 -2.20
CA GLU A 96 4.82 14.03 -2.85
C GLU A 96 4.16 13.80 -4.22
N LYS A 97 4.67 12.84 -5.00
CA LYS A 97 4.17 12.53 -6.34
C LYS A 97 4.26 11.05 -6.61
N ASN A 98 3.34 10.51 -7.40
CA ASN A 98 3.44 9.14 -7.88
C ASN A 98 4.78 8.92 -8.59
N VAL A 99 5.45 7.85 -8.20
CA VAL A 99 6.59 7.32 -8.92
C VAL A 99 6.07 6.73 -10.23
N GLY A 100 6.57 7.23 -11.35
CA GLY A 100 6.26 6.68 -12.67
C GLY A 100 6.69 5.21 -12.75
N THR A 101 5.83 4.38 -13.33
CA THR A 101 6.13 2.99 -13.72
C THR A 101 7.16 2.93 -14.83
#